data_AF-A0A7Y3MPH7-F1
#
_entry.id   AF-A0A7Y3MPH7-F1
#
_cell.length_a   1.000
_cell.length_b   1.000
_cell.length_c   1.000
_cell.angle_alpha   90.00
_cell.angle_beta   90.00
_cell.angle_gamma   90.00
#
_symmetry.space_group_name_H-M   'P 1'
#
loop_
_entity.id
_entity.type
_entity.pdbx_description
1 polymer ?
#
loop_
_entity_poly.entity_id
_entity_poly.type
_entity_poly.pdbx_seq_one_letter_code
_entity_poly.pdbx_strand_id
1 'polypeptide(L)'
;AVLIKNAVNIPVIVVGGINNIDDIDDIIVNQKLDFVSMSRPFIIEPNIVKKFQEGTQTKSKCIMCNYCAIIGERKPLNCHYGKLV
;
A
#
# COMPACT_ATOMS: atom_id res chain seq x y z
N ALA A 1 -6.10 10.21 9.35
CA ALA A 1 -7.22 9.71 8.55
C ALA A 1 -8.54 9.68 9.34
N VAL A 2 -8.58 9.09 10.55
CA VAL A 2 -9.80 9.02 11.38
C VAL A 2 -10.48 10.39 11.61
N LEU A 3 -9.72 11.42 11.97
CA LEU A 3 -10.26 12.78 12.15
C LEU A 3 -10.96 13.30 10.88
N ILE A 4 -10.39 13.02 9.70
CA ILE A 4 -10.98 13.40 8.41
C ILE A 4 -12.25 12.59 8.16
N LYS A 5 -12.21 11.26 8.36
CA LYS A 5 -13.37 10.38 8.19
C LYS A 5 -14.56 10.80 9.07
N ASN A 6 -14.31 11.24 10.30
CA ASN A 6 -15.36 11.71 11.19
C ASN A 6 -15.92 13.09 10.82
N ALA A 7 -15.19 13.87 10.02
CA ALA A 7 -15.57 15.22 9.61
C ALA A 7 -16.27 15.28 8.26
N VAL A 8 -16.33 14.17 7.50
CA VAL A 8 -16.85 14.14 6.14
C VAL A 8 -17.82 12.98 5.91
N ASN A 9 -18.78 13.18 5.02
CA ASN A 9 -19.78 12.16 4.64
C ASN A 9 -19.42 11.41 3.34
N ILE A 10 -18.21 11.62 2.81
CA ILE A 10 -17.71 10.94 1.61
C ILE A 10 -16.72 9.83 2.00
N PRO A 11 -16.50 8.81 1.15
CA PRO A 11 -15.50 7.80 1.41
C PRO A 11 -14.08 8.39 1.51
N VAL A 12 -13.30 7.89 2.47
CA VAL A 12 -11.90 8.27 2.72
C VAL A 12 -10.99 7.08 2.41
N ILE A 13 -9.99 7.31 1.57
CA ILE A 13 -8.92 6.36 1.28
C ILE A 13 -7.62 6.80 1.94
N VAL A 14 -6.94 5.90 2.65
CA VAL A 14 -5.71 6.20 3.39
C VAL A 14 -4.48 5.53 2.78
N VAL A 15 -3.39 6.28 2.69
CA VAL A 15 -2.02 5.75 2.44
C VAL A 15 -1.21 5.81 3.72
N GLY A 16 -0.17 4.97 3.85
CA GLY A 16 0.68 5.00 5.05
C GLY A 16 1.82 3.99 5.09
N GLY A 17 2.21 3.40 3.95
CA GLY A 17 3.14 2.26 3.96
C GLY A 17 2.49 0.92 4.31
N ILE A 18 1.17 0.87 4.25
CA ILE A 18 0.34 -0.34 4.38
C ILE A 18 0.78 -1.37 3.33
N ASN A 19 1.13 -2.57 3.78
CA ASN A 19 1.61 -3.64 2.88
C ASN A 19 1.28 -5.07 3.33
N ASN A 20 0.49 -5.25 4.37
CA ASN A 20 0.11 -6.55 4.88
C ASN A 20 -1.37 -6.55 5.29
N ILE A 21 -1.97 -7.74 5.33
CA ILE A 21 -3.41 -7.91 5.59
C ILE A 21 -3.77 -7.45 7.01
N ASP A 22 -2.94 -7.75 8.01
CA ASP A 22 -3.23 -7.38 9.41
C ASP A 22 -3.43 -5.87 9.58
N ASP A 23 -2.54 -5.07 8.97
CA ASP A 23 -2.68 -3.60 8.96
C ASP A 23 -3.93 -3.15 8.19
N ILE A 24 -4.27 -3.82 7.09
CA ILE A 24 -5.47 -3.51 6.29
C ILE A 24 -6.72 -3.80 7.11
N ASP A 25 -6.79 -4.95 7.76
CA ASP A 25 -7.92 -5.38 8.58
C ASP A 25 -8.11 -4.44 9.78
N ASP A 26 -7.03 -4.04 10.46
CA ASP A 26 -7.11 -3.05 11.53
C ASP A 26 -7.68 -1.71 11.04
N ILE A 27 -7.19 -1.23 9.89
CA ILE A 27 -7.63 0.03 9.31
C ILE A 27 -9.12 0.01 8.91
N ILE A 28 -9.58 -1.06 8.28
CA ILE A 28 -10.95 -1.16 7.79
C ILE A 28 -11.92 -1.50 8.93
N VAL A 29 -11.59 -2.50 9.75
CA VAL A 29 -12.50 -3.05 10.77
C VAL A 29 -12.46 -2.21 12.05
N ASN A 30 -11.27 -1.95 12.60
CA ASN A 30 -11.14 -1.29 13.91
C ASN A 30 -11.18 0.23 13.77
N GLN A 31 -10.45 0.79 12.80
CA GLN A 31 -10.40 2.25 12.60
C GLN A 31 -11.55 2.79 11.73
N LYS A 32 -12.37 1.91 11.15
CA LYS A 32 -13.57 2.24 10.36
C LYS A 32 -13.28 3.19 9.19
N LEU A 33 -12.13 3.05 8.56
CA LEU A 33 -11.81 3.74 7.30
C LEU A 33 -12.37 2.94 6.12
N ASP A 34 -12.72 3.64 5.02
CA ASP A 34 -13.43 2.99 3.92
C ASP A 34 -12.49 2.19 3.01
N PHE A 35 -11.31 2.74 2.74
CA PHE A 35 -10.36 2.14 1.81
C PHE A 35 -8.90 2.34 2.23
N VAL A 36 -8.07 1.39 1.82
CA VAL A 36 -6.61 1.50 1.85
C VAL A 36 -6.08 1.75 0.44
N SER A 37 -5.12 2.64 0.30
CA SER A 37 -4.35 2.81 -0.92
C SER A 37 -2.93 2.31 -0.71
N MET A 38 -2.52 1.44 -1.63
CA MET A 38 -1.16 0.93 -1.74
C MET A 38 -0.54 1.51 -3.01
N SER A 39 0.71 1.95 -2.95
CA SER A 39 1.45 2.41 -4.14
C SER A 39 2.62 1.47 -4.40
N ARG A 40 3.63 1.52 -3.53
CA ARG A 40 4.85 0.71 -3.63
C ARG A 40 4.61 -0.81 -3.71
N PRO A 41 3.62 -1.41 -3.00
CA PRO A 41 3.25 -2.81 -3.20
C PRO A 41 2.84 -3.16 -4.63
N PHE A 42 2.09 -2.29 -5.32
CA PHE A 42 1.65 -2.55 -6.70
C PHE A 42 2.78 -2.43 -7.72
N ILE A 43 3.82 -1.65 -7.44
CA ILE A 43 4.99 -1.52 -8.33
C ILE A 43 5.76 -2.84 -8.40
N ILE A 44 5.92 -3.55 -7.27
CA ILE A 44 6.62 -4.86 -7.24
C ILE A 44 5.69 -6.04 -7.52
N GLU A 45 4.42 -5.95 -7.11
CA GLU A 45 3.44 -7.03 -7.23
C GLU A 45 2.07 -6.49 -7.66
N PRO A 46 1.87 -6.27 -8.98
CA PRO A 46 0.59 -5.76 -9.50
C PRO A 46 -0.62 -6.62 -9.13
N ASN A 47 -0.41 -7.92 -8.87
CA ASN A 47 -1.45 -8.89 -8.51
C ASN A 47 -1.58 -9.14 -6.99
N ILE A 48 -0.99 -8.30 -6.12
CA ILE A 48 -0.98 -8.54 -4.67
C ILE A 48 -2.38 -8.65 -4.05
N VAL A 49 -3.37 -7.89 -4.55
CA VAL A 49 -4.77 -7.96 -4.07
C VAL A 49 -5.35 -9.36 -4.26
N LYS A 50 -5.12 -9.97 -5.43
CA LYS A 50 -5.56 -11.33 -5.71
C LYS A 50 -4.90 -12.33 -4.76
N LYS A 51 -3.60 -12.18 -4.50
CA LYS A 51 -2.87 -13.06 -3.57
C LYS A 51 -3.40 -12.94 -2.13
N PHE A 52 -3.74 -11.73 -1.71
CA PHE A 52 -4.37 -11.49 -0.40
C PHE A 52 -5.74 -12.17 -0.32
N GLN A 53 -6.57 -11.99 -1.36
CA GLN A 53 -7.89 -12.61 -1.45
C GLN A 53 -7.83 -14.15 -1.46
N GLU A 54 -6.83 -14.73 -2.12
CA GLU A 54 -6.61 -16.19 -2.17
C GLU A 54 -5.87 -16.74 -0.94
N GLY A 55 -5.41 -15.89 -0.02
CA GLY A 55 -4.63 -16.30 1.16
C GLY A 55 -3.24 -16.85 0.83
N THR A 56 -2.75 -16.72 -0.40
CA THR A 56 -1.44 -17.24 -0.83
C THR A 56 -0.28 -16.37 -0.36
N GLN A 57 -0.57 -15.13 0.05
CA GLN A 57 0.40 -14.19 0.60
C GLN A 57 -0.34 -13.25 1.56
N THR A 58 0.29 -12.89 2.69
CA THR A 58 -0.31 -11.96 3.68
C THR A 58 0.41 -10.62 3.73
N LYS A 59 1.55 -10.49 3.06
CA LYS A 59 2.39 -9.29 3.03
C LYS A 59 3.08 -9.11 1.68
N SER A 60 3.09 -7.90 1.16
CA SER A 60 3.81 -7.58 -0.08
C SER A 60 5.33 -7.74 0.10
N LYS A 61 6.01 -8.09 -1.00
CA LYS A 61 7.47 -8.11 -1.12
C LYS A 61 8.10 -6.72 -1.01
N CYS A 62 7.33 -5.63 -1.09
CA CYS A 62 7.88 -4.29 -0.97
C CYS A 62 8.59 -4.10 0.38
N ILE A 63 9.91 -3.86 0.33
CA ILE A 63 10.76 -3.60 1.50
C ILE A 63 10.82 -2.12 1.91
N MET A 64 9.95 -1.28 1.33
CA MET A 64 9.83 0.15 1.68
C MET A 64 11.10 1.00 1.48
N CYS A 65 12.06 0.56 0.67
CA CYS A 65 13.33 1.29 0.41
C CYS A 65 13.20 2.66 -0.28
N ASN A 66 12.02 3.01 -0.81
CA ASN A 66 11.75 4.28 -1.51
C ASN A 66 12.51 4.52 -2.84
N TYR A 67 13.33 3.58 -3.30
CA TYR A 67 14.14 3.79 -4.52
C TYR A 67 13.33 3.86 -5.81
N CYS A 68 12.13 3.28 -5.84
CA CYS A 68 11.20 3.46 -6.97
C CYS A 68 10.79 4.93 -7.17
N ALA A 69 10.66 5.71 -6.09
CA ALA A 69 10.38 7.14 -6.19
C ALA A 69 11.62 7.91 -6.63
N ILE A 70 12.75 7.70 -5.96
CA ILE A 70 14.02 8.43 -6.22
C ILE A 70 14.50 8.22 -7.66
N ILE A 71 14.50 6.98 -8.15
CA ILE A 71 14.95 6.68 -9.51
C ILE A 71 13.87 7.04 -10.54
N GLY A 72 12.59 6.91 -10.17
CA GLY A 72 11.44 7.25 -10.99
C GLY A 72 11.36 8.71 -11.41
N GLU A 73 12.04 9.63 -10.71
CA GLU A 73 12.16 11.04 -11.11
C GLU A 73 12.90 11.23 -12.43
N ARG A 74 13.78 10.28 -12.82
CA ARG A 74 14.64 10.39 -14.01
C ARG A 74 14.50 9.23 -14.98
N LYS A 75 13.88 8.14 -14.57
CA LYS A 75 13.72 6.90 -15.34
C LYS A 75 12.27 6.40 -15.23
N PRO A 76 11.81 5.52 -16.14
CA PRO A 76 10.50 4.89 -16.00
C PRO A 76 10.34 4.20 -14.64
N LEU A 77 9.12 4.28 -14.09
CA LEU A 77 8.80 3.74 -12.77
C LEU A 77 9.02 2.22 -12.71
N ASN A 78 9.91 1.78 -11.82
CA ASN A 78 10.21 0.37 -11.57
C ASN A 78 10.51 0.12 -10.10
N CYS A 79 10.32 -1.11 -9.62
CA CYS A 79 10.83 -1.51 -8.32
C CYS A 79 12.29 -1.92 -8.42
N HIS A 80 13.15 -1.34 -7.57
CA HIS A 80 14.57 -1.67 -7.52
C HIS A 80 14.95 -2.62 -6.37
N TYR A 81 13.98 -3.01 -5.55
CA TYR A 81 14.15 -3.96 -4.44
C TYR A 81 15.43 -3.71 -3.59
N GLY A 82 15.66 -2.44 -3.21
CA GLY A 82 16.79 -2.05 -2.37
C GLY A 82 18.13 -1.88 -3.09
N LYS A 83 18.16 -1.88 -4.43
CA LYS A 83 19.38 -1.64 -5.22
C LYS A 83 19.36 -0.25 -5.87
N LEU A 84 20.44 0.51 -5.71
CA LEU A 84 20.59 1.84 -6.35
C LEU A 84 21.34 1.78 -7.69
N VAL A 85 21.85 0.61 -8.06
CA VAL A 85 22.75 0.37 -9.19
C VAL A 85 22.20 -0.76 -10.04
#